data_AF-A0A1E5JMT8-F1
#
_entry.id   AF-A0A1E5JMT8-F1
#
_cell.length_a   1.000
_cell.length_b   1.000
_cell.length_c   1.000
_cell.angle_alpha   90.00
_cell.angle_beta   90.00
_cell.angle_gamma   90.00
#
_symmetry.space_group_name_H-M   'P 1'
#
loop_
_entity.id
_entity.type
_entity.pdbx_description
1 polymer ?
#
loop_
_entity_poly.entity_id
_entity_poly.type
_entity_poly.pdbx_seq_one_letter_code
_entity_poly.pdbx_strand_id
1 'polypeptide(L)'
;MDLNRLEKISDFEWRIPKHGKMRVPGIIFASEELILNMDMKVYEQVTNVATLPGIVQGSFAMPDAHWGYGFPIGGVAAFDPDNEGVVSAGGVGFDISCGVRLLSTGLKREEFEPYKEQLADALFLHIPAGVGSKSRINLTMKQMDDMLRGGAVWAVKQGYGEREDLERIEDNGRVEGALPEHVSEHAKNDKKMKWVL
;
A
#
# COMPACT_ATOMS: atom_id res chain seq x y z
N MET A 1 16.67 -17.85 0.33
CA MET A 1 16.97 -17.75 1.77
C MET A 1 17.46 -19.11 2.28
N ASP A 2 18.30 -19.15 3.33
CA ASP A 2 18.79 -20.40 3.93
C ASP A 2 17.73 -21.03 4.85
N LEU A 3 17.21 -22.20 4.46
CA LEU A 3 16.19 -22.94 5.21
C LEU A 3 16.64 -23.33 6.62
N ASN A 4 17.94 -23.50 6.86
CA ASN A 4 18.45 -23.89 8.18
C ASN A 4 18.27 -22.80 9.25
N ARG A 5 17.91 -21.58 8.83
CA ARG A 5 17.62 -20.44 9.73
C ARG A 5 16.15 -20.34 10.11
N LEU A 6 15.31 -21.20 9.53
CA LEU A 6 13.86 -21.16 9.65
C LEU A 6 13.36 -22.48 10.24
N GLU A 7 12.31 -22.37 11.04
CA GLU A 7 11.52 -23.52 11.46
C GLU A 7 10.30 -23.63 10.55
N LYS A 8 10.16 -24.74 9.83
CA LYS A 8 8.98 -25.01 9.01
C LYS A 8 7.79 -25.29 9.93
N ILE A 9 6.74 -24.50 9.82
CA ILE A 9 5.49 -24.63 10.59
C ILE A 9 4.43 -25.37 9.76
N SER A 10 4.32 -25.02 8.48
CA SER A 10 3.45 -25.70 7.51
C SER A 10 4.07 -25.64 6.10
N ASP A 11 3.36 -26.13 5.08
CA ASP A 11 3.81 -26.05 3.69
C ASP A 11 3.98 -24.62 3.19
N PHE A 12 3.35 -23.65 3.85
CA PHE A 12 3.35 -22.25 3.46
C PHE A 12 3.70 -21.30 4.60
N GLU A 13 4.21 -21.80 5.73
CA GLU A 13 4.51 -20.97 6.91
C GLU A 13 5.85 -21.37 7.52
N TRP A 14 6.70 -20.36 7.73
CA TRP A 14 8.05 -20.49 8.25
C TRP A 14 8.26 -19.50 9.38
N ARG A 15 8.80 -19.97 10.50
CA ARG A 15 9.11 -19.14 11.66
C ARG A 15 10.60 -18.85 11.72
N ILE A 16 10.94 -17.58 11.87
CA ILE A 16 12.25 -17.15 12.36
C ILE A 16 12.15 -17.14 13.89
N PRO A 17 12.82 -18.07 14.61
CA PRO A 17 12.77 -18.11 16.06
C PRO A 17 13.28 -16.80 16.63
N LYS A 18 12.66 -16.32 17.71
CA LYS A 18 13.10 -15.12 18.41
C LYS A 18 14.55 -15.30 18.87
N HIS A 19 15.43 -14.39 18.46
CA HIS A 19 16.83 -14.37 18.87
C HIS A 19 17.37 -12.94 18.97
N GLY A 20 18.50 -12.77 19.67
CA GLY A 20 19.16 -11.47 19.82
C GLY A 20 18.24 -10.43 20.45
N LYS A 21 18.04 -9.31 19.75
CA LYS A 21 17.22 -8.16 20.21
C LYS A 21 15.76 -8.25 19.80
N MET A 22 15.35 -9.29 19.08
CA MET A 22 13.96 -9.48 18.69
C MET A 22 13.10 -9.54 19.96
N ARG A 23 11.94 -8.88 19.93
CA ARG A 23 10.91 -8.91 20.98
C ARG A 23 9.90 -10.01 20.72
N VAL A 24 9.64 -10.28 19.43
CA VAL A 24 8.69 -11.25 18.89
C VAL A 24 9.37 -12.12 17.83
N PRO A 25 8.82 -13.29 17.42
CA PRO A 25 9.35 -14.03 16.28
C PRO A 25 9.10 -13.31 14.94
N GLY A 26 9.82 -13.75 13.90
CA GLY A 26 9.46 -13.45 12.52
C GLY A 26 8.63 -14.58 11.93
N ILE A 27 7.66 -14.27 11.08
CA ILE A 27 6.83 -15.27 10.38
C ILE A 27 6.83 -14.94 8.89
N ILE A 28 7.14 -15.92 8.05
CA ILE A 28 7.14 -15.78 6.59
C ILE A 28 6.11 -16.75 6.02
N PHE A 29 5.15 -16.22 5.27
CA PHE A 29 4.23 -17.03 4.50
C PHE A 29 4.76 -17.20 3.08
N ALA A 30 5.13 -18.41 2.70
CA ALA A 30 5.68 -18.72 1.37
C ALA A 30 5.82 -20.23 1.18
N SER A 31 5.71 -20.69 -0.06
CA SER A 31 6.14 -22.04 -0.41
C SER A 31 7.65 -22.20 -0.23
N GLU A 32 8.14 -23.42 -0.12
CA GLU A 32 9.58 -23.70 0.01
C GLU A 32 10.38 -23.13 -1.17
N GLU A 33 9.84 -23.23 -2.39
CA GLU A 33 10.44 -22.65 -3.60
C GLU A 33 10.60 -21.13 -3.47
N LEU A 34 9.57 -20.43 -3.00
CA LEU A 34 9.63 -18.99 -2.77
C LEU A 34 10.65 -18.65 -1.68
N ILE A 35 10.70 -19.39 -0.57
CA ILE A 35 11.70 -19.17 0.48
C ILE A 35 13.12 -19.33 -0.06
N LEU A 36 13.39 -20.37 -0.86
CA LEU A 36 14.71 -20.61 -1.45
C LEU A 36 15.15 -19.44 -2.35
N ASN A 37 14.22 -18.87 -3.12
CA ASN A 37 14.47 -17.73 -4.01
C ASN A 37 14.42 -16.36 -3.31
N MET A 38 13.86 -16.27 -2.11
CA MET A 38 13.74 -15.01 -1.37
C MET A 38 15.11 -14.52 -0.88
N ASP A 39 15.37 -13.21 -1.01
CA ASP A 39 16.64 -12.59 -0.60
C ASP A 39 16.83 -12.69 0.93
N MET A 40 18.07 -12.91 1.36
CA MET A 40 18.47 -12.81 2.78
C MET A 40 18.17 -11.43 3.39
N LYS A 41 18.08 -10.37 2.57
CA LYS A 41 17.63 -9.06 3.02
C LYS A 41 16.22 -9.07 3.60
N VAL A 42 15.32 -9.91 3.13
CA VAL A 42 13.99 -10.04 3.75
C VAL A 42 14.11 -10.59 5.17
N TYR A 43 14.94 -11.62 5.37
CA TYR A 43 15.23 -12.15 6.71
C TYR A 43 15.79 -11.06 7.64
N GLU A 44 16.77 -10.29 7.17
CA GLU A 44 17.35 -9.18 7.95
C GLU A 44 16.30 -8.14 8.33
N GLN A 45 15.41 -7.76 7.40
CA GLN A 45 14.39 -6.75 7.65
C GLN A 45 13.30 -7.27 8.60
N VAL A 46 12.82 -8.50 8.42
CA VAL A 46 11.86 -9.14 9.34
C VAL A 46 12.44 -9.22 10.76
N THR A 47 13.71 -9.62 10.90
CA THR A 47 14.36 -9.69 12.21
C THR A 47 14.58 -8.30 12.83
N ASN A 48 14.92 -7.29 12.02
CA ASN A 48 15.04 -5.90 12.50
C ASN A 48 13.70 -5.33 12.97
N VAL A 49 12.63 -5.51 12.20
CA VAL A 49 11.28 -5.05 12.55
C VAL A 49 10.81 -5.71 13.85
N ALA A 50 11.10 -7.00 14.02
CA ALA A 50 10.81 -7.74 15.24
C ALA A 50 11.49 -7.18 16.51
N THR A 51 12.42 -6.23 16.40
CA THR A 51 13.10 -5.58 17.55
C THR A 51 12.38 -4.30 18.04
N LEU A 52 11.45 -3.76 17.24
CA LEU A 52 10.86 -2.45 17.46
C LEU A 52 9.95 -2.43 18.71
N PRO A 53 9.98 -1.35 19.53
CA PRO A 53 9.14 -1.23 20.73
C PRO A 53 7.65 -1.35 20.44
N GLY A 54 6.91 -1.96 21.37
CA GLY A 54 5.46 -2.20 21.26
C GLY A 54 5.01 -3.16 20.16
N ILE A 55 5.93 -3.81 19.42
CA ILE A 55 5.52 -4.84 18.44
C ILE A 55 4.85 -6.01 19.16
N VAL A 56 3.71 -6.47 18.64
CA VAL A 56 2.85 -7.43 19.34
C VAL A 56 3.15 -8.91 19.09
N GLN A 57 2.58 -9.54 18.07
CA GLN A 57 2.63 -11.01 17.89
C GLN A 57 3.84 -11.49 17.09
N GLY A 58 4.28 -10.70 16.11
CA GLY A 58 5.32 -11.09 15.18
C GLY A 58 5.64 -9.99 14.18
N SER A 59 6.78 -10.13 13.51
CA SER A 59 7.04 -9.43 12.25
C SER A 59 6.73 -10.39 11.11
N PHE A 60 5.76 -10.05 10.27
CA PHE A 60 5.27 -10.93 9.21
C PHE A 60 5.83 -10.50 7.84
N ALA A 61 6.06 -11.47 6.96
CA ALA A 61 6.36 -11.26 5.55
C ALA A 61 5.45 -12.13 4.68
N MET A 62 4.88 -11.53 3.65
CA MET A 62 4.01 -12.16 2.67
C MET A 62 4.83 -12.91 1.58
N PRO A 63 4.20 -13.77 0.77
CA PRO A 63 4.92 -14.59 -0.21
C PRO A 63 5.70 -13.82 -1.28
N ASP A 64 5.31 -12.58 -1.54
CA ASP A 64 5.92 -11.64 -2.49
C ASP A 64 6.97 -10.73 -1.83
N ALA A 65 7.34 -11.01 -0.58
CA ALA A 65 8.23 -10.15 0.16
C ALA A 65 9.62 -10.03 -0.47
N HIS A 66 10.12 -8.80 -0.52
CA HIS A 66 11.42 -8.46 -1.07
C HIS A 66 12.00 -7.23 -0.39
N TRP A 67 13.25 -6.90 -0.72
CA TRP A 67 13.99 -5.84 -0.09
C TRP A 67 13.28 -4.48 -0.19
N GLY A 68 12.95 -3.90 0.97
CA GLY A 68 12.32 -2.57 1.08
C GLY A 68 13.17 -1.56 1.84
N TYR A 69 12.56 -0.45 2.28
CA TYR A 69 13.25 0.59 3.05
C TYR A 69 12.98 0.43 4.56
N GLY A 70 13.90 -0.22 5.27
CA GLY A 70 13.76 -0.56 6.69
C GLY A 70 12.91 -1.81 6.91
N PHE A 71 11.65 -1.78 6.48
CA PHE A 71 10.76 -2.96 6.43
C PHE A 71 10.88 -3.64 5.06
N PRO A 72 10.61 -4.95 4.95
CA PRO A 72 10.46 -5.57 3.64
C PRO A 72 9.17 -5.09 2.98
N ILE A 73 9.16 -4.95 1.66
CA ILE A 73 7.89 -4.87 0.92
C ILE A 73 7.16 -6.20 1.13
N GLY A 74 5.84 -6.19 1.25
CA GLY A 74 5.07 -7.35 1.70
C GLY A 74 5.20 -7.64 3.21
N GLY A 75 5.76 -6.71 3.99
CA GLY A 75 5.85 -6.82 5.44
C GLY A 75 4.56 -6.39 6.15
N VAL A 76 4.24 -7.04 7.27
CA VAL A 76 3.15 -6.63 8.18
C VAL A 76 3.66 -6.66 9.62
N ALA A 77 3.42 -5.59 10.36
CA ALA A 77 3.71 -5.51 11.79
C ALA A 77 2.66 -4.65 12.48
N ALA A 78 2.20 -5.08 13.65
CA ALA A 78 1.28 -4.33 14.49
C ALA A 78 2.01 -3.89 15.77
N PHE A 79 1.71 -2.66 16.19
CA PHE A 79 2.32 -1.99 17.33
C PHE A 79 1.24 -1.51 18.29
N ASP A 80 1.41 -1.77 19.58
CA ASP A 80 0.45 -1.40 20.62
C ASP A 80 0.68 0.05 21.08
N PRO A 81 -0.24 1.00 20.80
CA PRO A 81 -0.08 2.40 21.15
C PRO A 81 -0.01 2.63 22.67
N ASP A 82 -0.60 1.75 23.48
CA ASP A 82 -0.60 1.87 24.94
C ASP A 82 0.68 1.27 25.58
N ASN A 83 1.50 0.58 24.79
CA ASN A 83 2.69 -0.14 25.27
C ASN A 83 3.93 0.17 24.42
N GLU A 84 4.34 1.44 24.40
CA GLU A 84 5.52 1.94 23.69
C GLU A 84 5.49 1.72 22.16
N GLY A 85 4.30 1.53 21.57
CA GLY A 85 4.13 1.33 20.13
C GLY A 85 4.69 2.48 19.31
N VAL A 86 5.32 2.12 18.19
CA VAL A 86 5.93 3.07 17.27
C VAL A 86 5.18 3.11 15.94
N VAL A 87 5.25 4.26 15.27
CA VAL A 87 4.89 4.39 13.85
C VAL A 87 6.18 4.63 13.08
N SER A 88 6.39 3.86 12.01
CA SER A 88 7.54 4.02 11.13
C SER A 88 7.09 4.28 9.70
N ALA A 89 7.49 5.42 9.14
CA ALA A 89 7.21 5.75 7.74
C ALA A 89 7.76 4.67 6.77
N GLY A 90 8.90 4.06 7.10
CA GLY A 90 9.46 2.95 6.31
C GLY A 90 8.63 1.67 6.34
N GLY A 91 7.78 1.49 7.36
CA GLY A 91 6.83 0.38 7.44
C GLY A 91 5.53 0.62 6.67
N VAL A 92 5.23 1.86 6.31
CA VAL A 92 4.10 2.22 5.43
C VAL A 92 4.56 2.25 3.97
N GLY A 93 5.74 2.81 3.70
CA GLY A 93 6.25 3.03 2.35
C GLY A 93 6.14 4.49 1.91
N PHE A 94 6.85 4.82 0.83
CA PHE A 94 6.90 6.19 0.29
C PHE A 94 5.61 6.57 -0.46
N ASP A 95 5.03 5.63 -1.20
CA ASP A 95 3.78 5.82 -1.94
C ASP A 95 2.60 5.43 -1.03
N ILE A 96 2.26 6.35 -0.12
CA ILE A 96 1.23 6.13 0.90
C ILE A 96 -0.12 5.90 0.22
N SER A 97 -0.81 4.83 0.63
CA SER A 97 -2.09 4.41 0.05
C SER A 97 -2.02 3.97 -1.41
N CYS A 98 -0.83 3.59 -1.91
CA CYS A 98 -0.73 2.82 -3.16
C CYS A 98 -1.67 1.62 -3.08
N GLY A 99 -2.54 1.47 -4.07
CA GLY A 99 -3.66 0.54 -3.97
C GLY A 99 -4.28 0.24 -5.33
N VAL A 100 -5.30 -0.60 -5.29
CA VAL A 100 -5.99 -1.10 -6.48
C VAL A 100 -7.48 -0.82 -6.36
N ARG A 101 -8.08 -0.31 -7.44
CA ARG A 101 -9.52 -0.23 -7.61
C ARG A 101 -9.95 -1.12 -8.76
N LEU A 102 -10.96 -1.95 -8.52
CA LEU A 102 -11.59 -2.78 -9.55
C LEU A 102 -12.98 -2.23 -9.86
N LEU A 103 -13.24 -1.95 -11.14
CA LEU A 103 -14.57 -1.60 -11.64
C LEU A 103 -15.10 -2.78 -12.47
N SER A 104 -16.35 -3.18 -12.21
CA SER A 104 -17.02 -4.23 -12.97
C SER A 104 -18.10 -3.62 -13.86
N THR A 105 -18.07 -3.92 -15.15
CA THR A 105 -19.01 -3.39 -16.15
C THR A 105 -20.19 -4.34 -16.42
N GLY A 106 -20.06 -5.61 -16.03
CA GLY A 106 -21.00 -6.67 -16.41
C GLY A 106 -20.87 -7.17 -17.85
N LEU A 107 -19.99 -6.57 -18.67
CA LEU A 107 -19.72 -7.02 -20.04
C LEU A 107 -19.03 -8.38 -20.03
N LYS A 108 -19.44 -9.25 -20.95
CA LYS A 108 -18.72 -10.49 -21.23
C LYS A 108 -17.53 -10.22 -22.16
N ARG A 109 -16.60 -11.17 -22.19
CA ARG A 109 -15.39 -11.05 -23.01
C ARG A 109 -15.71 -10.85 -24.48
N GLU A 110 -16.72 -11.55 -25.00
CA GLU A 110 -17.09 -11.52 -26.41
C GLU A 110 -17.65 -10.16 -26.84
N GLU A 111 -18.25 -9.41 -25.89
CA GLU A 111 -18.77 -8.05 -26.11
C GLU A 111 -17.64 -7.01 -26.07
N PHE A 112 -16.58 -7.29 -25.29
CA PHE A 112 -15.41 -6.43 -25.14
C PHE A 112 -14.38 -6.61 -26.27
N GLU A 113 -14.13 -7.84 -26.70
CA GLU A 113 -13.02 -8.22 -27.58
C GLU A 113 -12.95 -7.40 -28.89
N PRO A 114 -14.08 -7.08 -29.58
CA PRO A 114 -14.04 -6.24 -30.79
C PRO A 114 -13.58 -4.80 -30.55
N TYR A 115 -13.70 -4.29 -29.32
CA TYR A 115 -13.43 -2.89 -28.97
C TYR A 115 -12.17 -2.69 -28.12
N LYS A 116 -11.43 -3.77 -27.81
CA LYS A 116 -10.31 -3.72 -26.86
C LYS A 116 -9.24 -2.67 -27.18
N GLU A 117 -8.88 -2.50 -28.46
CA GLU A 117 -7.87 -1.53 -28.89
C GLU A 117 -8.42 -0.10 -28.78
N GLN A 118 -9.65 0.12 -29.26
CA GLN A 118 -10.32 1.43 -29.17
C GLN A 118 -10.50 1.87 -27.72
N LEU A 119 -10.86 0.94 -26.82
CA LEU A 119 -10.98 1.25 -25.40
C LEU A 119 -9.63 1.54 -24.77
N ALA A 120 -8.58 0.78 -25.10
CA ALA A 120 -7.23 1.03 -24.60
C ALA A 120 -6.74 2.42 -25.01
N ASP A 121 -6.91 2.79 -26.28
CA ASP A 121 -6.56 4.13 -26.80
C ASP A 121 -7.38 5.24 -26.13
N ALA A 122 -8.68 5.01 -25.95
CA ALA A 122 -9.55 5.96 -25.27
C ALA A 122 -9.14 6.15 -23.80
N LEU A 123 -8.83 5.08 -23.07
CA LEU A 123 -8.35 5.16 -21.69
C LEU A 123 -7.01 5.89 -21.62
N PHE A 124 -6.06 5.58 -22.50
CA PHE A 124 -4.76 6.25 -22.55
C PHE A 124 -4.88 7.76 -22.83
N LEU A 125 -5.81 8.14 -23.71
CA LEU A 125 -6.07 9.55 -24.03
C LEU A 125 -6.73 10.31 -22.86
N HIS A 126 -7.58 9.64 -22.07
CA HIS A 126 -8.38 10.27 -21.03
C HIS A 126 -7.74 10.20 -19.63
N ILE A 127 -6.87 9.22 -19.38
CA ILE A 127 -6.20 8.99 -18.09
C ILE A 127 -4.73 9.42 -18.19
N PRO A 128 -4.33 10.56 -17.58
CA PRO A 128 -2.95 11.04 -17.67
C PRO A 128 -1.94 10.08 -17.02
N ALA A 129 -1.09 9.46 -17.84
CA ALA A 129 0.00 8.56 -17.41
C ALA A 129 1.39 9.12 -17.79
N GLY A 130 2.48 8.64 -17.17
CA GLY A 130 3.88 8.95 -17.55
C GLY A 130 4.47 10.29 -17.07
N VAL A 131 5.79 10.42 -17.00
CA VAL A 131 6.47 11.63 -16.47
C VAL A 131 6.16 12.85 -17.35
N GLY A 132 5.69 13.96 -16.75
CA GLY A 132 5.40 15.21 -17.45
C GLY A 132 3.94 15.39 -17.90
N SER A 133 3.08 14.37 -17.77
CA SER A 133 1.63 14.54 -18.00
C SER A 133 0.98 15.38 -16.90
N LYS A 134 0.01 16.22 -17.29
CA LYS A 134 -0.73 17.10 -16.38
C LYS A 134 -2.14 16.56 -16.18
N SER A 135 -2.64 16.63 -14.95
CA SER A 135 -4.06 16.39 -14.69
C SER A 135 -4.91 17.46 -15.36
N ARG A 136 -6.12 17.08 -15.78
CA ARG A 136 -7.16 18.04 -16.20
C ARG A 136 -7.77 18.79 -15.01
N ILE A 137 -7.55 18.30 -13.80
CA ILE A 137 -8.02 18.89 -12.55
C ILE A 137 -6.89 19.75 -11.97
N ASN A 138 -7.20 21.02 -11.72
CA ASN A 138 -6.30 21.95 -11.06
C ASN A 138 -6.97 22.44 -9.78
N LEU A 139 -6.35 22.14 -8.64
CA LEU A 139 -6.86 22.49 -7.32
C LEU A 139 -6.11 23.70 -6.79
N THR A 140 -6.84 24.67 -6.24
CA THR A 140 -6.24 25.67 -5.35
C THR A 140 -5.73 24.99 -4.08
N MET A 141 -4.81 25.64 -3.35
CA MET A 141 -4.32 25.11 -2.05
C MET A 141 -5.46 24.79 -1.07
N LYS A 142 -6.51 25.62 -1.06
CA LYS A 142 -7.70 25.36 -0.23
C LYS A 142 -8.44 24.09 -0.68
N GLN A 143 -8.67 23.92 -1.98
CA GLN A 143 -9.31 22.72 -2.52
C GLN A 143 -8.45 21.47 -2.30
N MET A 144 -7.12 21.61 -2.33
CA MET A 144 -6.19 20.54 -1.98
C MET A 144 -6.40 20.11 -0.52
N ASP A 145 -6.49 21.05 0.41
CA ASP A 145 -6.75 20.73 1.82
C ASP A 145 -8.13 20.09 2.02
N ASP A 146 -9.16 20.60 1.34
CA ASP A 146 -10.51 20.01 1.37
C ASP A 146 -10.49 18.57 0.82
N MET A 147 -9.72 18.31 -0.22
CA MET A 147 -9.55 16.99 -0.82
C MET A 147 -8.74 16.04 0.09
N LEU A 148 -7.61 16.50 0.64
CA LEU A 148 -6.78 15.70 1.56
C LEU A 148 -7.57 15.30 2.82
N ARG A 149 -8.46 16.17 3.29
CA ARG A 149 -9.34 15.91 4.43
C ARG A 149 -10.54 15.03 4.05
N GLY A 150 -11.06 15.19 2.84
CA GLY A 150 -12.31 14.56 2.40
C GLY A 150 -12.16 13.25 1.63
N GLY A 151 -10.99 12.93 1.10
CA GLY A 151 -10.74 11.73 0.30
C GLY A 151 -11.70 11.59 -0.88
N ALA A 152 -12.12 10.35 -1.18
CA ALA A 152 -13.08 10.08 -2.25
C ALA A 152 -14.46 10.73 -2.01
N VAL A 153 -14.83 10.99 -0.75
CA VAL A 153 -16.07 11.71 -0.41
C VAL A 153 -16.04 13.13 -0.98
N TRP A 154 -14.87 13.78 -0.99
CA TRP A 154 -14.72 15.09 -1.65
C TRP A 154 -14.90 14.95 -3.17
N ALA A 155 -14.30 13.92 -3.79
CA ALA A 155 -14.39 13.69 -5.23
C ALA A 155 -15.84 13.49 -5.70
N VAL A 156 -16.61 12.63 -5.01
CA VAL A 156 -18.05 12.41 -5.31
C VAL A 156 -18.85 13.71 -5.17
N LYS A 157 -18.56 14.55 -4.16
CA LYS A 157 -19.20 15.87 -4.01
C LYS A 157 -18.87 16.85 -5.14
N GLN A 158 -17.73 16.68 -5.81
CA GLN A 158 -17.37 17.44 -7.01
C GLN A 158 -17.94 16.84 -8.30
N GLY A 159 -18.68 15.72 -8.21
CA GLY A 159 -19.28 15.04 -9.37
C GLY A 159 -18.41 13.94 -9.98
N TYR A 160 -17.36 13.49 -9.28
CA TYR A 160 -16.51 12.38 -9.72
C TYR A 160 -16.94 11.08 -9.03
N GLY A 161 -17.72 10.27 -9.75
CA GLY A 161 -18.30 9.03 -9.23
C GLY A 161 -19.67 9.23 -8.57
N GLU A 162 -20.21 8.13 -8.08
CA GLU A 162 -21.53 8.06 -7.45
C GLU A 162 -21.42 7.88 -5.94
N ARG A 163 -22.50 8.18 -5.20
CA ARG A 163 -22.50 8.04 -3.73
C ARG A 163 -22.25 6.59 -3.30
N GLU A 164 -22.78 5.65 -4.07
CA GLU A 164 -22.66 4.20 -3.85
C GLU A 164 -21.23 3.70 -4.05
N ASP A 165 -20.36 4.45 -4.73
CA ASP A 165 -18.94 4.08 -4.87
C ASP A 165 -18.24 4.08 -3.51
N LEU A 166 -18.65 4.97 -2.60
CA LEU A 166 -18.04 5.12 -1.27
C LEU A 166 -18.18 3.85 -0.43
N GLU A 167 -19.28 3.12 -0.58
CA GLU A 167 -19.53 1.85 0.13
C GLU A 167 -18.63 0.70 -0.36
N ARG A 168 -17.89 0.91 -1.46
CA ARG A 168 -17.02 -0.09 -2.11
C ARG A 168 -15.54 0.28 -2.05
N ILE A 169 -15.19 1.26 -1.23
CA ILE A 169 -13.81 1.68 -1.00
C ILE A 169 -13.49 1.39 0.47
N GLU A 170 -12.29 0.88 0.73
CA GLU A 170 -11.76 0.76 2.10
C GLU A 170 -11.88 2.11 2.84
N ASP A 171 -12.24 2.07 4.12
CA ASP A 171 -12.56 3.24 4.95
C ASP A 171 -13.61 4.19 4.35
N ASN A 172 -14.49 3.67 3.50
CA ASN A 172 -15.44 4.45 2.71
C ASN A 172 -14.77 5.59 1.89
N GLY A 173 -13.50 5.38 1.53
CA GLY A 173 -12.67 6.32 0.79
C GLY A 173 -12.24 7.55 1.59
N ARG A 174 -12.31 7.52 2.93
CA ARG A 174 -11.81 8.60 3.79
C ARG A 174 -11.37 8.09 5.16
N VAL A 175 -10.07 8.17 5.42
CA VAL A 175 -9.52 8.01 6.77
C VAL A 175 -9.92 9.21 7.65
N GLU A 176 -10.47 8.94 8.82
CA GLU A 176 -10.84 9.97 9.78
C GLU A 176 -9.61 10.63 10.43
N GLY A 177 -9.70 11.92 10.77
CA GLY A 177 -8.63 12.62 11.47
C GLY A 177 -7.48 13.09 10.57
N ALA A 178 -7.62 13.05 9.24
CA ALA A 178 -6.64 13.65 8.34
C ALA A 178 -6.49 15.17 8.59
N LEU A 179 -5.24 15.61 8.77
CA LEU A 179 -4.84 17.00 9.07
C LEU A 179 -3.92 17.53 7.95
N PRO A 180 -4.45 18.16 6.89
CA PRO A 180 -3.68 18.73 5.79
C PRO A 180 -2.61 19.74 6.22
N GLU A 181 -2.73 20.35 7.39
CA GLU A 181 -1.71 21.23 7.99
C GLU A 181 -0.39 20.52 8.32
N HIS A 182 -0.40 19.19 8.45
CA HIS A 182 0.80 18.38 8.64
C HIS A 182 1.42 17.91 7.31
N VAL A 183 0.80 18.24 6.17
CA VAL A 183 1.36 17.99 4.84
C VAL A 183 2.16 19.23 4.41
N SER A 184 3.45 19.04 4.14
CA SER A 184 4.32 20.15 3.75
C SER A 184 3.85 20.84 2.46
N GLU A 185 4.11 22.14 2.35
CA GLU A 185 3.90 22.90 1.11
C GLU A 185 4.63 22.29 -0.08
N HIS A 186 5.82 21.73 0.14
CA HIS A 186 6.57 21.05 -0.91
C HIS A 186 5.80 19.85 -1.48
N ALA A 187 5.20 19.03 -0.61
CA ALA A 187 4.40 17.88 -1.03
C ALA A 187 3.12 18.30 -1.77
N LYS A 188 2.41 19.34 -1.27
CA LYS A 188 1.19 19.87 -1.92
C LYS A 188 1.47 20.49 -3.29
N ASN A 189 2.66 21.06 -3.49
CA ASN A 189 3.08 21.69 -4.74
C ASN A 189 3.87 20.75 -5.67
N ASP A 190 3.99 19.46 -5.35
CA ASP A 190 4.72 18.53 -6.21
C ASP A 190 3.98 18.40 -7.55
N LYS A 191 4.68 18.81 -8.63
CA LYS A 191 4.18 18.74 -10.01
C LYS A 191 3.95 17.30 -10.49
N LYS A 192 4.40 16.30 -9.72
CA LYS A 192 4.09 14.89 -9.95
C LYS A 192 2.70 14.49 -9.46
N MET A 193 2.06 15.27 -8.58
CA MET A 193 0.68 15.01 -8.17
C MET A 193 -0.24 15.07 -9.39
N LYS A 194 -0.88 13.95 -9.69
CA LYS A 194 -1.84 13.81 -10.78
C LYS A 194 -3.14 13.32 -10.20
N TRP A 195 -4.18 14.11 -10.41
CA TRP A 195 -5.53 13.71 -10.08
C TRP A 195 -6.11 12.97 -11.26
N VAL A 196 -6.44 11.70 -11.04
CA VAL A 196 -7.32 10.91 -11.90
C VAL A 196 -8.55 10.67 -11.03
N LEU A 197 -9.61 11.43 -11.30
CA LEU A 197 -10.91 11.31 -10.63
C LEU A 197 -11.96 10.96 -11.68
#